data_AF-A0A968ZIH9-F1
#
_entry.id   AF-A0A968ZIH9-F1
#
_cell.length_a   1.000
_cell.length_b   1.000
_cell.length_c   1.000
_cell.angle_alpha   90.00
_cell.angle_beta   90.00
_cell.angle_gamma   90.00
#
_symmetry.space_group_name_H-M   'P 1'
#
loop_
_entity.id
_entity.type
_entity.pdbx_description
1 polymer ?
#
loop_
_entity_poly.entity_id
_entity_poly.type
_entity_poly.pdbx_seq_one_letter_code
_entity_poly.pdbx_strand_id
1 'polypeptide(L)'
;MQALVAHQKQFVLGPEAVRVRPEWEALQLADRLPEGTRIVAIGNAPSALAAAPPGPYPVFASSSDPLGDLPVQVDRSEVDKLLSDTVATSALLAQNVAEFQRVRARQLYEEVQSLNEDRLLLLPHLSPQRRQAITGFGAVGIDQALSELRQVVLVLSYHAHSVSEWVRNGSWPGGSAGTATAVVLKVLLALAAFYWGRRLARTLLLSWRERVRENARRTRSLHVGSLDGVIVGLLRVVQPLSWLVLVLAINWILPPAISRLMEVQLVVEILKWSLGGWLAVVTLDNLAMRRALRIGGRGRISTDTVRLRSLRLLGFAVVIIGLILSLSRRMVGAGTVYSWVLHTCWWAALPIGLVIVHWWRDAIFERVGLLRRKSAFKSWVLANRKGWRGLFVATLAGAHLFTKGVVAVIKAWLGEFEITRRVLAYIFRQKLDRMAELQEPAALAPLPVEALAGLSPRTPSEELICGANDPKVTEILKHIDSTAGGVFAVVGERGSGRSTVLQRVSETRENVALVDCPFEGLDALTRALAQALNLPADGNLESLAAQLDSEERDLGLIIDNAHRLIHPTMGGLAAFDRLIDCARRHSRHCAWVMSMDRVVWRFYGAHAPRTCCSTRSWCSRTGPKKISPRC
;
A
#
# COMPACT_ATOMS: atom_id res chain seq x y z
N MET A 1 -5.56 38.45 36.75
CA MET A 1 -4.10 38.19 36.52
C MET A 1 -3.25 38.47 37.77
N GLN A 2 -3.33 39.65 38.41
CA GLN A 2 -2.55 39.94 39.63
C GLN A 2 -2.94 39.08 40.85
N ALA A 3 -4.21 38.67 40.98
CA ALA A 3 -4.63 37.70 42.01
C ALA A 3 -4.09 36.27 41.76
N LEU A 4 -3.86 35.89 40.49
CA LEU A 4 -3.26 34.61 40.12
C LEU A 4 -1.75 34.61 40.43
N VAL A 5 -1.08 35.76 40.26
CA VAL A 5 0.33 35.95 40.60
C VAL A 5 0.55 35.97 42.12
N ALA A 6 -0.43 36.45 42.90
CA ALA A 6 -0.37 36.40 44.37
C ALA A 6 -0.51 34.96 44.91
N HIS A 7 -1.40 34.15 44.32
CA HIS A 7 -1.56 32.74 44.70
C HIS A 7 -0.38 31.86 44.24
N GLN A 8 0.36 32.29 43.21
CA GLN A 8 1.54 31.59 42.68
C GLN A 8 2.83 31.89 43.47
N LYS A 9 2.91 33.02 44.19
CA LYS A 9 4.05 33.35 45.08
C LYS A 9 4.11 32.48 46.34
N GLN A 10 3.00 31.84 46.75
CA GLN A 10 2.98 30.96 47.92
C GLN A 10 3.54 29.55 47.66
N PHE A 11 3.77 29.15 46.40
CA PHE A 11 4.21 27.78 46.04
C PHE A 11 5.59 27.71 45.37
N VAL A 12 6.39 28.78 45.41
CA VAL A 12 7.77 28.76 44.91
C VAL A 12 8.75 28.96 46.07
N LEU A 13 9.18 27.85 46.68
CA LEU A 13 10.42 27.78 47.46
C LEU A 13 11.29 26.62 46.95
N GLY A 14 12.39 27.04 46.32
CA GLY A 14 13.75 26.49 46.20
C GLY A 14 14.10 24.99 46.28
N PRO A 15 15.25 24.60 45.71
CA PRO A 15 15.71 23.21 45.55
C PRO A 15 16.15 22.50 46.84
N GLU A 16 15.95 23.07 48.03
CA GLU A 16 16.25 22.43 49.33
C GLU A 16 15.00 21.95 50.10
N ALA A 17 13.79 22.13 49.57
CA ALA A 17 12.54 21.81 50.26
C ALA A 17 11.95 20.42 49.95
N VAL A 18 12.67 19.54 49.25
CA VAL A 18 12.23 18.15 48.97
C VAL A 18 13.18 17.15 49.64
N ARG A 19 13.32 17.25 50.97
CA ARG A 19 13.42 16.04 51.78
C ARG A 19 11.99 15.66 52.15
N VAL A 20 11.36 14.86 51.29
CA VAL A 20 10.21 14.06 51.68
C VAL A 20 10.66 13.24 52.88
N ARG A 21 10.12 13.54 54.07
CA ARG A 21 10.29 12.71 55.26
C ARG A 21 9.94 11.26 54.88
N PRO A 22 10.76 10.26 55.24
CA PRO A 22 10.44 8.87 54.99
C PRO A 22 9.43 8.39 56.03
N GLU A 23 8.17 8.77 55.87
CA GLU A 23 7.08 8.24 56.73
C GLU A 23 6.74 6.76 56.41
N TRP A 24 7.51 6.14 55.51
CA TRP A 24 7.46 4.69 55.21
C TRP A 24 8.48 3.86 56.01
N GLU A 25 9.46 4.48 56.70
CA GLU A 25 10.35 3.75 57.64
C GLU A 25 9.68 3.45 58.98
N ALA A 26 8.55 4.12 59.30
CA ALA A 26 7.80 3.87 60.53
C ALA A 26 7.05 2.52 60.54
N LEU A 27 6.86 1.89 59.39
CA LEU A 27 6.22 0.56 59.29
C LEU A 27 7.22 -0.62 59.34
N GLN A 28 8.54 -0.35 59.37
CA GLN A 28 9.57 -1.38 59.57
C GLN A 28 10.23 -1.32 60.97
N LEU A 29 9.94 -0.29 61.77
CA LEU A 29 10.47 -0.15 63.14
C LEU A 29 9.47 -0.48 64.25
N ALA A 30 8.24 -0.86 63.91
CA ALA A 30 7.22 -1.27 64.89
C ALA A 30 7.45 -2.68 65.50
N ASP A 31 8.47 -3.41 65.02
CA ASP A 31 8.77 -4.79 65.47
C ASP A 31 9.93 -4.87 66.48
N ARG A 32 10.41 -3.72 66.99
CA ARG A 32 11.44 -3.65 68.04
C ARG A 32 11.22 -2.45 68.94
N LEU A 33 10.47 -2.62 70.04
CA LEU A 33 10.70 -2.01 71.36
C LEU A 33 9.67 -2.60 72.37
N PRO A 34 10.01 -2.71 73.67
CA PRO A 34 9.37 -3.62 74.61
C PRO A 34 8.07 -3.06 75.23
N GLU A 35 7.24 -4.01 75.69
CA GLU A 35 6.01 -3.79 76.42
C GLU A 35 6.17 -2.80 77.59
N GLY A 36 5.29 -1.79 77.62
CA GLY A 36 4.97 -1.07 78.84
C GLY A 36 5.33 0.41 78.85
N THR A 37 4.56 1.26 78.15
CA THR A 37 4.19 2.58 78.71
C THR A 37 2.89 3.08 78.08
N ARG A 38 1.79 3.05 78.86
CA ARG A 38 0.59 3.83 78.58
C ARG A 38 0.85 5.27 79.00
N ILE A 39 0.73 6.23 78.08
CA ILE A 39 0.43 7.63 78.44
C ILE A 39 -0.73 8.11 77.57
N VAL A 40 -1.81 8.46 78.26
CA VAL A 40 -2.99 9.15 77.75
C VAL A 40 -2.59 10.59 77.42
N ALA A 41 -2.76 10.99 76.16
CA ALA A 41 -2.80 12.38 75.76
C ALA A 41 -4.09 12.61 74.95
N ILE A 42 -5.09 13.14 75.64
CA ILE A 42 -6.33 13.66 75.06
C ILE A 42 -5.99 15.03 74.47
N GLY A 43 -6.14 15.19 73.15
CA GLY A 43 -5.94 16.47 72.48
C GLY A 43 -6.20 16.40 70.98
N ASN A 44 -7.43 16.77 70.59
CA ASN A 44 -7.88 17.19 69.24
C ASN A 44 -7.67 16.22 68.06
N ALA A 45 -8.68 15.36 67.85
CA ALA A 45 -8.88 14.57 66.64
C ALA A 45 -9.38 15.45 65.46
N PRO A 46 -8.83 15.27 64.24
CA PRO A 46 -9.55 14.50 63.24
C PRO A 46 -8.66 13.59 62.36
N SER A 47 -7.50 13.14 62.85
CA SER A 47 -6.50 12.43 62.03
C SER A 47 -6.46 10.91 62.18
N ALA A 48 -7.28 10.31 63.06
CA ALA A 48 -7.17 8.88 63.39
C ALA A 48 -8.02 7.94 62.50
N LEU A 49 -8.86 8.45 61.59
CA LEU A 49 -9.76 7.61 60.79
C LEU A 49 -9.18 7.09 59.45
N ALA A 50 -7.94 7.48 59.10
CA ALA A 50 -7.38 7.21 57.76
C ALA A 50 -6.43 5.99 57.69
N ALA A 51 -6.16 5.30 58.81
CA ALA A 51 -5.15 4.24 58.89
C ALA A 51 -5.72 2.85 59.25
N ALA A 52 -7.00 2.59 58.99
CA ALA A 52 -7.55 1.24 59.13
C ALA A 52 -7.41 0.48 57.79
N PRO A 53 -6.77 -0.70 57.75
CA PRO A 53 -6.75 -1.53 56.54
C PRO A 53 -8.17 -1.96 56.15
N PRO A 54 -8.45 -2.24 54.87
CA PRO A 54 -9.73 -2.79 54.42
C PRO A 54 -9.79 -4.29 54.77
N GLY A 55 -9.66 -4.62 56.05
CA GLY A 55 -10.21 -5.86 56.57
C GLY A 55 -11.69 -5.63 56.85
N PRO A 56 -12.56 -6.65 56.74
CA PRO A 56 -13.84 -6.56 57.40
C PRO A 56 -13.55 -6.19 58.85
N TYR A 57 -14.07 -5.05 59.32
CA TYR A 57 -14.27 -4.90 60.75
C TYR A 57 -14.92 -6.20 61.20
N PRO A 58 -14.42 -6.88 62.24
CA PRO A 58 -15.15 -7.99 62.80
C PRO A 58 -16.48 -7.40 63.25
N VAL A 59 -17.48 -7.50 62.37
CA VAL A 59 -18.84 -7.70 62.82
C VAL A 59 -18.66 -8.85 63.78
N PHE A 60 -18.87 -8.60 65.06
CA PHE A 60 -19.08 -9.66 66.02
C PHE A 60 -20.30 -10.43 65.50
N ALA A 61 -20.08 -11.32 64.54
CA ALA A 61 -20.93 -12.46 64.29
C ALA A 61 -20.72 -13.35 65.51
N SER A 62 -21.29 -12.90 66.63
CA SER A 62 -21.55 -13.73 67.79
C SER A 62 -22.56 -14.76 67.30
N SER A 63 -22.07 -15.83 66.68
CA SER A 63 -22.87 -16.98 66.25
C SER A 63 -23.36 -17.80 67.44
N SER A 64 -23.00 -17.41 68.66
CA SER A 64 -23.68 -17.80 69.88
C SER A 64 -24.54 -16.61 70.30
N ASP A 65 -25.86 -16.76 70.28
CA ASP A 65 -26.75 -15.89 71.06
C ASP A 65 -26.25 -15.94 72.52
N PRO A 66 -25.60 -14.89 73.05
CA PRO A 66 -25.04 -14.92 74.40
C PRO A 66 -26.14 -15.00 75.47
N LEU A 67 -27.42 -14.89 75.06
CA LEU A 67 -28.61 -15.01 75.90
C LEU A 67 -29.31 -16.37 75.74
N GLY A 68 -28.80 -17.27 74.88
CA GLY A 68 -29.40 -18.57 74.59
C GLY A 68 -29.65 -19.45 75.82
N ASP A 69 -28.81 -19.32 76.86
CA ASP A 69 -28.86 -20.12 78.09
C ASP A 69 -29.78 -19.56 79.20
N LEU A 70 -30.48 -18.43 78.97
CA LEU A 70 -31.41 -17.88 79.97
C LEU A 70 -32.74 -18.67 80.01
N PRO A 71 -33.34 -18.91 81.20
CA PRO A 71 -34.56 -19.70 81.34
C PRO A 71 -35.74 -19.12 80.54
N VAL A 72 -36.58 -20.01 79.99
CA VAL A 72 -37.69 -19.77 79.03
C VAL A 72 -38.79 -18.79 79.53
N GLN A 73 -38.72 -18.33 80.78
CA GLN A 73 -39.74 -17.46 81.41
C GLN A 73 -39.43 -15.95 81.35
N VAL A 74 -38.30 -15.52 80.78
CA VAL A 74 -37.96 -14.09 80.64
C VAL A 74 -38.48 -13.59 79.29
N ASP A 75 -39.32 -12.55 79.28
CA ASP A 75 -39.77 -11.88 78.06
C ASP A 75 -38.57 -11.24 77.34
N ARG A 76 -38.18 -11.82 76.20
CA ARG A 76 -37.05 -11.36 75.37
C ARG A 76 -37.47 -10.44 74.23
N SER A 77 -38.78 -10.20 74.07
CA SER A 77 -39.30 -9.49 72.91
C SER A 77 -38.76 -8.07 72.76
N GLU A 78 -38.44 -7.40 73.87
CA GLU A 78 -37.83 -6.06 73.88
C GLU A 78 -36.33 -6.10 73.53
N VAL A 79 -35.60 -7.12 74.01
CA VAL A 79 -34.17 -7.31 73.71
C VAL A 79 -33.96 -7.74 72.25
N ASP A 80 -34.79 -8.64 71.74
CA ASP A 80 -34.76 -9.08 70.34
C ASP A 80 -35.07 -7.92 69.38
N LYS A 81 -36.03 -7.05 69.75
CA LYS A 81 -36.31 -5.81 69.02
C LYS A 81 -35.08 -4.89 69.02
N LEU A 82 -34.50 -4.60 70.19
CA LEU A 82 -33.30 -3.76 70.29
C LEU A 82 -32.11 -4.34 69.51
N LEU A 83 -31.94 -5.66 69.51
CA LEU A 83 -30.89 -6.34 68.75
C LEU A 83 -31.15 -6.24 67.24
N SER A 84 -32.38 -6.46 66.80
CA SER A 84 -32.77 -6.27 65.40
C SER A 84 -32.60 -4.82 64.92
N ASP A 85 -32.95 -3.84 65.76
CA ASP A 85 -32.79 -2.41 65.49
C ASP A 85 -31.31 -2.02 65.46
N THR A 86 -30.48 -2.57 66.35
CA THR A 86 -29.03 -2.33 66.37
C THR A 86 -28.37 -2.94 65.12
N VAL A 87 -28.76 -4.15 64.72
CA VAL A 87 -28.27 -4.80 63.49
C VAL A 87 -28.69 -3.98 62.27
N ALA A 88 -29.96 -3.56 62.17
CA ALA A 88 -30.46 -2.72 61.09
C ALA A 88 -29.73 -1.37 61.03
N THR A 89 -29.50 -0.73 62.18
CA THR A 89 -28.79 0.55 62.30
C THR A 89 -27.31 0.39 61.90
N SER A 90 -26.64 -0.69 62.31
CA SER A 90 -25.26 -0.97 61.93
C SER A 90 -25.12 -1.21 60.42
N ALA A 91 -26.08 -1.91 59.80
CA ALA A 91 -26.11 -2.12 58.36
C ALA A 91 -26.34 -0.81 57.60
N LEU A 92 -27.23 0.07 58.09
CA LEU A 92 -27.48 1.39 57.51
C LEU A 92 -26.25 2.30 57.64
N LEU A 93 -25.58 2.32 58.81
CA LEU A 93 -24.32 3.04 59.01
C LEU A 93 -23.22 2.54 58.06
N ALA A 94 -23.08 1.23 57.89
CA ALA A 94 -22.10 0.66 56.96
C ALA A 94 -22.38 1.07 55.50
N GLN A 95 -23.65 1.12 55.10
CA GLN A 95 -24.05 1.63 53.78
C GLN A 95 -23.70 3.12 53.61
N ASN A 96 -24.03 3.95 54.60
CA ASN A 96 -23.72 5.39 54.57
C ASN A 96 -22.21 5.65 54.53
N VAL A 97 -21.41 4.89 55.29
CA VAL A 97 -19.94 5.00 55.27
C VAL A 97 -19.39 4.62 53.89
N ALA A 98 -19.89 3.53 53.30
CA ALA A 98 -19.49 3.12 51.96
C ALA A 98 -19.86 4.17 50.90
N GLU A 99 -21.06 4.75 50.99
CA GLU A 99 -21.50 5.82 50.09
C GLU A 99 -20.63 7.08 50.23
N PHE A 100 -20.35 7.51 51.47
CA PHE A 100 -19.48 8.65 51.74
C PHE A 100 -18.06 8.42 51.19
N GLN A 101 -17.48 7.23 51.41
CA GLN A 101 -16.18 6.86 50.86
C GLN A 101 -16.16 6.91 49.32
N ARG A 102 -17.24 6.47 48.66
CA ARG A 102 -17.36 6.55 47.19
C ARG A 102 -17.42 7.98 46.69
N VAL A 103 -18.24 8.82 47.30
CA VAL A 103 -18.35 10.25 46.93
C VAL A 103 -17.00 10.93 47.12
N ARG A 104 -16.32 10.66 48.23
CA ARG A 104 -15.00 11.21 48.52
C ARG A 104 -13.93 10.73 47.52
N ALA A 105 -13.90 9.44 47.21
CA ALA A 105 -12.97 8.88 46.22
C ALA A 105 -13.17 9.50 44.83
N ARG A 106 -14.44 9.70 44.43
CA ARG A 106 -14.77 10.36 43.16
C ARG A 106 -14.32 11.81 43.12
N GLN A 107 -14.57 12.58 44.17
CA GLN A 107 -14.12 13.97 44.28
C GLN A 107 -12.60 14.08 44.17
N LEU A 108 -11.86 13.26 44.94
CA LEU A 108 -10.40 13.24 44.89
C LEU A 108 -9.88 12.85 43.50
N TYR A 109 -10.53 11.90 42.84
CA TYR A 109 -10.20 11.53 41.45
C TYR A 109 -10.41 12.71 40.48
N GLU A 110 -11.55 13.41 40.56
CA GLU A 110 -11.86 14.56 39.72
C GLU A 110 -10.87 15.72 39.96
N GLU A 111 -10.49 15.99 41.22
CA GLU A 111 -9.46 16.97 41.57
C GLU A 111 -8.08 16.62 40.97
N VAL A 112 -7.64 15.36 41.11
CA VAL A 112 -6.37 14.90 40.54
C VAL A 112 -6.36 15.01 39.02
N GLN A 113 -7.48 14.70 38.35
CA GLN A 113 -7.60 14.87 36.91
C GLN A 113 -7.56 16.35 36.49
N SER A 114 -8.30 17.23 37.18
CA SER A 114 -8.30 18.67 36.91
C SER A 114 -6.90 19.26 37.04
N LEU A 115 -6.17 18.93 38.12
CA LEU A 115 -4.80 19.40 38.33
C LEU A 115 -3.85 18.92 37.23
N ASN A 116 -4.04 17.70 36.73
CA ASN A 116 -3.25 17.17 35.62
C ASN A 116 -3.57 17.88 34.30
N GLU A 117 -4.84 18.16 34.02
CA GLU A 117 -5.25 18.94 32.84
C GLU A 117 -4.64 20.35 32.87
N ASP A 118 -4.72 21.04 34.00
CA ASP A 118 -4.09 22.35 34.19
C ASP A 118 -2.58 22.31 33.97
N ARG A 119 -1.90 21.27 34.53
CA ARG A 119 -0.47 21.05 34.29
C ARG A 119 -0.16 20.94 32.80
N LEU A 120 -0.95 20.16 32.05
CA LEU A 120 -0.75 19.95 30.61
C LEU A 120 -1.02 21.22 29.80
N LEU A 121 -1.99 22.05 30.20
CA LEU A 121 -2.28 23.34 29.58
C LEU A 121 -1.14 24.36 29.78
N LEU A 122 -0.39 24.25 30.88
CA LEU A 122 0.75 25.11 31.17
C LEU A 122 2.02 24.69 30.41
N LEU A 123 2.18 23.42 30.01
CA LEU A 123 3.38 22.92 29.32
C LEU A 123 3.79 23.72 28.06
N PRO A 124 2.87 24.10 27.14
CA PRO A 124 3.19 24.91 25.97
C PRO A 124 3.66 26.34 26.30
N HIS A 125 3.34 26.83 27.49
CA HIS A 125 3.70 28.17 27.96
C HIS A 125 5.04 28.22 28.69
N LEU A 126 5.63 27.07 29.01
CA LEU A 126 6.98 26.99 29.58
C LEU A 126 8.05 27.27 28.51
N SER A 127 9.14 27.91 28.93
CA SER A 127 10.35 28.09 28.11
C SER A 127 10.85 26.74 27.57
N PRO A 128 11.45 26.67 26.36
CA PRO A 128 11.92 25.41 25.76
C PRO A 128 12.87 24.60 26.66
N GLN A 129 13.77 25.27 27.39
CA GLN A 129 14.69 24.64 28.33
C GLN A 129 13.96 23.95 29.50
N ARG A 130 13.05 24.66 30.18
CA ARG A 130 12.24 24.07 31.26
C ARG A 130 11.34 22.94 30.76
N ARG A 131 10.77 23.08 29.56
CA ARG A 131 9.96 22.02 28.94
C ARG A 131 10.81 20.77 28.71
N GLN A 132 11.99 20.89 28.11
CA GLN A 132 12.91 19.78 27.92
C GLN A 132 13.43 19.18 29.23
N ALA A 133 13.61 19.99 30.29
CA ALA A 133 14.01 19.48 31.59
C ALA A 133 12.92 18.60 32.23
N ILE A 134 11.65 18.97 32.06
CA ILE A 134 10.50 18.23 32.58
C ILE A 134 10.19 17.01 31.69
N THR A 135 10.23 17.13 30.37
CA THR A 135 9.92 16.02 29.45
C THR A 135 11.11 15.13 29.11
N GLY A 136 12.32 15.54 29.46
CA GLY A 136 13.56 14.84 29.12
C GLY A 136 13.88 13.68 30.05
N PHE A 137 15.02 13.02 29.81
CA PHE A 137 15.52 11.90 30.63
C PHE A 137 16.38 12.36 31.83
N GLY A 138 16.33 13.65 32.20
CA GLY A 138 17.05 14.19 33.36
C GLY A 138 16.36 13.85 34.68
N ALA A 139 16.99 14.15 35.82
CA ALA A 139 16.46 13.87 37.15
C ALA A 139 15.02 14.40 37.35
N VAL A 140 14.76 15.66 36.98
CA VAL A 140 13.43 16.28 37.05
C VAL A 140 12.40 15.54 36.18
N GLY A 141 12.81 15.08 34.99
CA GLY A 141 11.94 14.30 34.11
C GLY A 141 11.68 12.89 34.63
N ILE A 142 12.64 12.25 35.29
CA ILE A 142 12.45 10.95 35.95
C ILE A 142 11.43 11.08 37.10
N ASP A 143 11.57 12.08 37.95
CA ASP A 143 10.63 12.32 39.05
C ASP A 143 9.22 12.60 38.51
N GLN A 144 9.14 13.42 37.46
CA GLN A 144 7.88 13.69 36.78
C GLN A 144 7.28 12.42 36.16
N ALA A 145 8.08 11.57 35.49
CA ALA A 145 7.61 10.32 34.91
C ALA A 145 7.11 9.32 35.97
N LEU A 146 7.78 9.24 37.12
CA LEU A 146 7.34 8.43 38.26
C LEU A 146 6.02 8.95 38.84
N SER A 147 5.86 10.27 38.95
CA SER A 147 4.59 10.88 39.38
C SER A 147 3.44 10.56 38.42
N GLU A 148 3.69 10.65 37.10
CA GLU A 148 2.74 10.29 36.06
C GLU A 148 2.39 8.80 36.09
N LEU A 149 3.37 7.92 36.32
CA LEU A 149 3.13 6.48 36.44
C LEU A 149 2.29 6.13 37.67
N ARG A 150 2.56 6.76 38.82
CA ARG A 150 1.72 6.60 40.03
C ARG A 150 0.29 7.07 39.79
N GLN A 151 0.13 8.18 39.06
CA GLN A 151 -1.19 8.67 38.66
C GLN A 151 -1.90 7.64 37.78
N VAL A 152 -1.23 7.02 36.80
CA VAL A 152 -1.81 5.94 35.98
C VAL A 152 -2.25 4.76 36.83
N VAL A 153 -1.42 4.32 37.78
CA VAL A 153 -1.77 3.22 38.70
C VAL A 153 -2.99 3.58 39.54
N LEU A 154 -3.04 4.79 40.11
CA LEU A 154 -4.17 5.28 40.89
C LEU A 154 -5.45 5.27 40.05
N VAL A 155 -5.38 5.84 38.84
CA VAL A 155 -6.49 5.88 37.89
C VAL A 155 -6.98 4.47 37.54
N LEU A 156 -6.07 3.54 37.22
CA LEU A 156 -6.42 2.16 36.91
C LEU A 156 -7.05 1.45 38.11
N SER A 157 -6.53 1.65 39.32
CA SER A 157 -7.07 1.04 40.54
C SER A 157 -8.48 1.54 40.86
N TYR A 158 -8.74 2.85 40.72
CA TYR A 158 -10.06 3.45 40.90
C TYR A 158 -11.08 2.85 39.92
N HIS A 159 -10.71 2.75 38.64
CA HIS A 159 -11.60 2.19 37.62
C HIS A 159 -11.77 0.66 37.74
N ALA A 160 -10.73 -0.07 38.17
CA ALA A 160 -10.87 -1.50 38.46
C ALA A 160 -11.87 -1.74 39.60
N HIS A 161 -11.83 -0.90 40.64
CA HIS A 161 -12.76 -0.96 41.75
C HIS A 161 -14.18 -0.58 41.32
N SER A 162 -14.36 0.52 40.60
CA SER A 162 -15.68 0.97 40.12
C SER A 162 -16.35 -0.05 39.20
N VAL A 163 -15.61 -0.68 38.28
CA VAL A 163 -16.12 -1.74 37.40
C VAL A 163 -16.50 -2.98 38.22
N SER A 164 -15.69 -3.36 39.21
CA SER A 164 -15.99 -4.53 40.06
C SER A 164 -17.28 -4.34 40.87
N GLU A 165 -17.52 -3.13 41.39
CA GLU A 165 -18.76 -2.80 42.11
C GLU A 165 -19.96 -2.73 41.17
N TRP A 166 -19.78 -2.15 39.98
CA TRP A 166 -20.85 -2.10 38.97
C TRP A 166 -21.32 -3.50 38.57
N VAL A 167 -20.39 -4.43 38.33
CA VAL A 167 -20.72 -5.83 38.01
C VAL A 167 -21.46 -6.51 39.16
N ARG A 168 -21.12 -6.21 40.41
CA ARG A 168 -21.77 -6.79 41.60
C ARG A 168 -23.17 -6.22 41.86
N ASN A 169 -23.35 -4.92 41.66
CA ASN A 169 -24.58 -4.23 42.04
C ASN A 169 -25.61 -4.12 40.90
N GLY A 170 -25.20 -4.39 39.65
CA GLY A 170 -26.09 -4.40 38.48
C GLY A 170 -26.76 -3.05 38.18
N SER A 171 -26.38 -1.97 38.88
CA SER A 171 -27.01 -0.67 38.77
C SER A 171 -26.40 0.14 37.64
N TRP A 172 -27.24 0.57 36.68
CA TRP A 172 -26.81 1.44 35.59
C TRP A 172 -26.46 2.83 36.14
N PRO A 173 -25.26 3.38 35.84
CA PRO A 173 -24.89 4.71 36.29
C PRO A 173 -25.78 5.78 35.65
N GLY A 174 -26.61 6.45 36.47
CA GLY A 174 -27.17 7.77 36.15
C GLY A 174 -28.35 7.81 35.17
N GLY A 175 -29.17 6.75 35.04
CA GLY A 175 -30.34 6.77 34.15
C GLY A 175 -31.56 6.06 34.74
N SER A 176 -32.75 6.62 34.50
CA SER A 176 -34.02 5.91 34.75
C SER A 176 -34.11 4.67 33.84
N ALA A 177 -34.87 3.64 34.25
CA ALA A 177 -35.03 2.40 33.47
C ALA A 177 -35.37 2.65 31.99
N GLY A 178 -36.13 3.71 31.68
CA GLY A 178 -36.47 4.08 30.30
C GLY A 178 -35.28 4.51 29.43
N THR A 179 -34.26 5.16 30.02
CA THR A 179 -33.05 5.56 29.29
C THR A 179 -32.17 4.37 28.93
N ALA A 180 -32.05 3.38 29.81
CA ALA A 180 -31.34 2.15 29.54
C ALA A 180 -32.00 1.37 28.40
N THR A 181 -33.33 1.21 28.44
CA THR A 181 -34.09 0.54 27.36
C THR A 181 -33.92 1.22 26.02
N ALA A 182 -33.94 2.56 25.98
CA ALA A 182 -33.73 3.32 24.75
C ALA A 182 -32.31 3.13 24.17
N VAL A 183 -31.28 3.07 25.02
CA VAL A 183 -29.90 2.80 24.58
C VAL A 183 -29.78 1.38 24.04
N VAL A 184 -30.32 0.39 24.75
CA VAL A 184 -30.34 -1.02 24.29
C VAL A 184 -31.03 -1.14 22.94
N LEU A 185 -32.19 -0.50 22.75
CA LEU A 185 -32.92 -0.50 21.49
C LEU A 185 -32.11 0.11 20.35
N LYS A 186 -31.43 1.26 20.59
CA LYS A 186 -30.56 1.88 19.58
C LYS A 186 -29.36 1.00 19.21
N VAL A 187 -28.77 0.31 20.19
CA VAL A 187 -27.66 -0.64 19.94
C VAL A 187 -28.16 -1.84 19.13
N LEU A 188 -29.34 -2.38 19.45
CA LEU A 188 -29.97 -3.45 18.66
C LEU A 188 -30.26 -3.01 17.22
N LEU A 189 -30.78 -1.79 17.03
CA LEU A 189 -31.00 -1.21 15.70
C LEU A 189 -29.68 -1.04 14.93
N ALA A 190 -28.61 -0.59 15.58
CA ALA A 190 -27.29 -0.46 14.96
C ALA A 190 -26.72 -1.83 14.53
N LEU A 191 -26.90 -2.87 15.37
CA LEU A 191 -26.52 -4.24 15.03
C LEU A 191 -27.36 -4.76 13.85
N ALA A 192 -28.68 -4.56 13.87
CA ALA A 192 -29.56 -4.97 12.77
C ALA A 192 -29.18 -4.28 11.45
N ALA A 193 -28.94 -2.96 11.48
CA ALA A 193 -28.46 -2.19 10.33
C ALA A 193 -27.09 -2.69 9.84
N PHE A 194 -26.19 -3.06 10.74
CA PHE A 194 -24.89 -3.66 10.39
C PHE A 194 -25.04 -5.02 9.70
N TYR A 195 -25.84 -5.93 10.26
CA TYR A 195 -26.08 -7.25 9.65
C TYR A 195 -26.75 -7.13 8.29
N TRP A 196 -27.75 -6.25 8.18
CA TRP A 196 -28.46 -6.00 6.92
C TRP A 196 -27.55 -5.34 5.87
N GLY A 197 -26.81 -4.29 6.24
CA GLY A 197 -25.88 -3.59 5.38
C GLY A 197 -24.75 -4.49 4.87
N ARG A 198 -24.22 -5.39 5.72
CA ARG A 198 -23.20 -6.37 5.32
C ARG A 198 -23.74 -7.41 4.33
N ARG A 199 -24.99 -7.86 4.52
CA ARG A 199 -25.66 -8.76 3.57
C ARG A 199 -25.87 -8.06 2.22
N LEU A 200 -26.38 -6.83 2.24
CA LEU A 200 -26.62 -6.01 1.04
C LEU A 200 -25.33 -5.70 0.28
N ALA A 201 -24.26 -5.30 0.96
CA ALA A 201 -22.97 -5.02 0.32
C ALA A 201 -22.40 -6.26 -0.39
N ARG A 202 -22.54 -7.45 0.21
CA ARG A 202 -22.11 -8.71 -0.42
C ARG A 202 -22.93 -9.04 -1.66
N THR A 203 -24.26 -8.94 -1.61
CA THR A 203 -25.13 -9.24 -2.76
C THR A 203 -24.93 -8.24 -3.90
N LEU A 204 -24.77 -6.96 -3.60
CA LEU A 204 -24.49 -5.92 -4.59
C LEU A 204 -23.13 -6.12 -5.26
N LEU A 205 -22.09 -6.43 -4.50
CA LEU A 205 -20.75 -6.65 -5.07
C LEU A 205 -20.66 -7.95 -5.88
N LEU A 206 -21.36 -9.01 -5.47
CA LEU A 206 -21.42 -10.25 -6.25
C LEU A 206 -22.21 -10.06 -7.56
N SER A 207 -23.37 -9.40 -7.51
CA SER A 207 -24.13 -9.09 -8.73
C SER A 207 -23.38 -8.11 -9.65
N TRP A 208 -22.59 -7.19 -9.10
CA TRP A 208 -21.70 -6.35 -9.89
C TRP A 208 -20.57 -7.15 -10.55
N ARG A 209 -19.99 -8.13 -9.83
CA ARG A 209 -19.01 -9.06 -10.38
C ARG A 209 -19.56 -9.85 -11.55
N GLU A 210 -20.77 -10.36 -11.43
CA GLU A 210 -21.46 -11.10 -12.49
C GLU A 210 -21.71 -10.22 -13.71
N ARG A 211 -22.25 -9.01 -13.51
CA ARG A 211 -22.43 -8.03 -14.60
C ARG A 211 -21.13 -7.68 -15.32
N VAL A 212 -20.04 -7.50 -14.58
CA VAL A 212 -18.71 -7.24 -15.17
C VAL A 212 -18.21 -8.44 -15.96
N ARG A 213 -18.43 -9.68 -15.47
CA ARG A 213 -18.08 -10.92 -16.17
C ARG A 213 -18.98 -11.21 -17.37
N GLU A 214 -20.22 -10.77 -17.36
CA GLU A 214 -21.13 -10.93 -18.48
C GLU A 214 -20.79 -9.93 -19.59
N ASN A 215 -20.61 -8.65 -19.24
CA ASN A 215 -20.12 -7.62 -20.16
C ASN A 215 -18.77 -8.01 -20.77
N ALA A 216 -17.86 -8.58 -19.96
CA ALA A 216 -16.62 -9.16 -20.43
C ALA A 216 -16.78 -10.21 -21.53
N ARG A 217 -17.72 -11.15 -21.34
CA ARG A 217 -18.01 -12.20 -22.32
C ARG A 217 -18.59 -11.61 -23.61
N ARG A 218 -19.48 -10.61 -23.48
CA ARG A 218 -20.10 -9.91 -24.62
C ARG A 218 -19.09 -9.07 -25.41
N THR A 219 -18.17 -8.37 -24.74
CA THR A 219 -17.23 -7.43 -25.39
C THR A 219 -15.87 -8.04 -25.74
N ARG A 220 -15.62 -9.34 -25.45
CA ARG A 220 -14.32 -10.04 -25.65
C ARG A 220 -13.09 -9.24 -25.21
N SER A 221 -13.22 -8.40 -24.19
CA SER A 221 -12.17 -7.45 -23.82
C SER A 221 -11.14 -8.07 -22.87
N LEU A 222 -9.85 -7.79 -23.10
CA LEU A 222 -8.73 -8.30 -22.28
C LEU A 222 -8.63 -7.61 -20.90
N HIS A 223 -9.36 -6.52 -20.66
CA HIS A 223 -9.27 -5.69 -19.45
C HIS A 223 -10.04 -6.25 -18.24
N VAL A 224 -10.76 -7.35 -18.43
CA VAL A 224 -11.70 -7.93 -17.45
C VAL A 224 -10.98 -8.48 -16.22
N GLY A 225 -9.76 -9.00 -16.39
CA GLY A 225 -8.94 -9.49 -15.27
C GLY A 225 -8.63 -8.40 -14.24
N SER A 226 -8.53 -7.13 -14.67
CA SER A 226 -8.26 -6.00 -13.76
C SER A 226 -9.50 -5.65 -12.94
N LEU A 227 -10.69 -5.64 -13.54
CA LEU A 227 -11.94 -5.30 -12.87
C LEU A 227 -12.43 -6.41 -11.93
N ASP A 228 -12.31 -7.69 -12.29
CA ASP A 228 -12.65 -8.80 -11.37
C ASP A 228 -11.75 -8.76 -10.12
N GLY A 229 -10.45 -8.48 -10.30
CA GLY A 229 -9.52 -8.25 -9.20
C GLY A 229 -9.88 -7.01 -8.35
N VAL A 230 -10.53 -6.01 -8.94
CA VAL A 230 -11.02 -4.85 -8.18
C VAL A 230 -12.12 -5.24 -7.21
N ILE A 231 -13.10 -5.99 -7.72
CA ILE A 231 -14.29 -6.39 -6.98
C ILE A 231 -13.94 -7.36 -5.85
N VAL A 232 -13.06 -8.34 -6.13
CA VAL A 232 -12.55 -9.26 -5.11
C VAL A 232 -11.80 -8.51 -4.02
N GLY A 233 -10.99 -7.50 -4.38
CA GLY A 233 -10.32 -6.66 -3.40
C GLY A 233 -11.32 -5.87 -2.54
N LEU A 234 -12.36 -5.29 -3.15
CA LEU A 234 -13.38 -4.54 -2.42
C LEU A 234 -14.13 -5.42 -1.42
N LEU A 235 -14.51 -6.64 -1.81
CA LEU A 235 -15.17 -7.62 -0.93
C LEU A 235 -14.35 -7.93 0.33
N ARG A 236 -13.02 -8.01 0.21
CA ARG A 236 -12.12 -8.22 1.36
C ARG A 236 -12.05 -7.00 2.27
N VAL A 237 -12.12 -5.78 1.72
CA VAL A 237 -12.04 -4.51 2.46
C VAL A 237 -13.35 -4.18 3.19
N VAL A 238 -14.49 -4.56 2.63
CA VAL A 238 -15.82 -4.30 3.25
C VAL A 238 -15.95 -4.95 4.62
N GLN A 239 -15.34 -6.13 4.84
CA GLN A 239 -15.44 -6.83 6.12
C GLN A 239 -14.82 -6.03 7.29
N PRO A 240 -13.52 -5.66 7.29
CA PRO A 240 -12.94 -4.82 8.34
C PRO A 240 -13.61 -3.45 8.44
N LEU A 241 -13.96 -2.85 7.29
CA LEU A 241 -14.61 -1.54 7.26
C LEU A 241 -15.95 -1.55 7.99
N SER A 242 -16.76 -2.59 7.77
CA SER A 242 -18.07 -2.73 8.42
C SER A 242 -17.96 -2.79 9.95
N TRP A 243 -16.98 -3.53 10.49
CA TRP A 243 -16.74 -3.59 11.93
C TRP A 243 -16.28 -2.25 12.50
N LEU A 244 -15.41 -1.55 11.78
CA LEU A 244 -14.96 -0.21 12.18
C LEU A 244 -16.13 0.79 12.21
N VAL A 245 -17.00 0.76 11.19
CA VAL A 245 -18.23 1.57 11.15
C VAL A 245 -19.15 1.23 12.31
N LEU A 246 -19.32 -0.06 12.65
CA LEU A 246 -20.14 -0.48 13.79
C LEU A 246 -19.60 0.07 15.12
N VAL A 247 -18.29 -0.04 15.37
CA VAL A 247 -17.68 0.49 16.60
C VAL A 247 -17.87 2.01 16.69
N LEU A 248 -17.70 2.73 15.58
CA LEU A 248 -17.94 4.17 15.53
C LEU A 248 -19.41 4.52 15.75
N ALA A 249 -20.34 3.78 15.16
CA ALA A 249 -21.77 3.96 15.33
C ALA A 249 -22.22 3.70 16.77
N ILE A 250 -21.75 2.61 17.39
CA ILE A 250 -22.02 2.31 18.80
C ILE A 250 -21.52 3.45 19.69
N ASN A 251 -20.26 3.88 19.51
CA ASN A 251 -19.70 4.99 20.28
C ASN A 251 -20.47 6.30 20.10
N TRP A 252 -21.05 6.55 18.92
CA TRP A 252 -21.86 7.73 18.64
C TRP A 252 -23.27 7.65 19.26
N ILE A 253 -23.84 6.44 19.36
CA ILE A 253 -25.16 6.17 19.94
C ILE A 253 -25.14 6.19 21.48
N LEU A 254 -24.00 5.85 22.09
CA LEU A 254 -23.85 5.80 23.54
C LEU A 254 -24.06 7.19 24.18
N PRO A 255 -24.83 7.29 25.29
CA PRO A 255 -24.99 8.54 26.03
C PRO A 255 -23.64 9.15 26.43
N PRO A 256 -23.52 10.48 26.51
CA PRO A 256 -22.29 11.16 26.89
C PRO A 256 -21.77 10.74 28.28
N ALA A 257 -22.66 10.35 29.20
CA ALA A 257 -22.29 9.82 30.50
C ALA A 257 -21.46 8.53 30.41
N ILE A 258 -21.73 7.67 29.42
CA ILE A 258 -21.08 6.37 29.23
C ILE A 258 -19.92 6.48 28.24
N SER A 259 -20.09 7.22 27.14
CA SER A 259 -19.03 7.38 26.14
C SER A 259 -17.84 8.20 26.64
N ARG A 260 -18.01 9.02 27.68
CA ARG A 260 -16.92 9.73 28.35
C ARG A 260 -16.18 8.90 29.40
N LEU A 261 -16.71 7.75 29.82
CA LEU A 261 -16.01 6.84 30.72
C LEU A 261 -14.68 6.41 30.08
N MET A 262 -13.61 6.43 30.86
CA MET A 262 -12.27 6.17 30.34
C MET A 262 -12.15 4.74 29.82
N GLU A 263 -12.82 3.77 30.45
CA GLU A 263 -12.88 2.37 30.07
C GLU A 263 -13.47 2.21 28.66
N VAL A 264 -14.60 2.89 28.40
CA VAL A 264 -15.26 2.87 27.09
C VAL A 264 -14.36 3.53 26.05
N GLN A 265 -13.73 4.66 26.39
CA GLN A 265 -12.79 5.32 25.49
C GLN A 265 -11.58 4.44 25.16
N LEU A 266 -11.00 3.75 26.15
CA LEU A 266 -9.86 2.84 25.97
C LEU A 266 -10.24 1.65 25.10
N VAL A 267 -11.38 1.01 25.36
CA VAL A 267 -11.89 -0.11 24.54
C VAL A 267 -12.14 0.34 23.11
N VAL A 268 -12.81 1.48 22.92
CA VAL A 268 -13.08 2.04 21.59
C VAL A 268 -11.77 2.36 20.86
N GLU A 269 -10.77 2.91 21.56
CA GLU A 269 -9.47 3.22 20.98
C GLU A 269 -8.71 1.94 20.55
N ILE A 270 -8.69 0.92 21.41
CA ILE A 270 -8.11 -0.40 21.09
C ILE A 270 -8.79 -1.01 19.87
N LEU A 271 -10.12 -0.99 19.81
CA LEU A 271 -10.89 -1.50 18.68
C LEU A 271 -10.62 -0.70 17.41
N LYS A 272 -10.54 0.64 17.47
CA LYS A 272 -10.22 1.48 16.31
C LYS A 272 -8.85 1.15 15.73
N TRP A 273 -7.81 1.04 16.55
CA TRP A 273 -6.46 0.68 16.07
C TRP A 273 -6.40 -0.75 15.56
N SER A 274 -7.04 -1.70 16.23
CA SER A 274 -7.04 -3.11 15.80
C SER A 274 -7.76 -3.30 14.47
N LEU A 275 -8.97 -2.74 14.33
CA LEU A 275 -9.78 -2.82 13.11
C LEU A 275 -9.21 -1.96 11.98
N GLY A 276 -8.70 -0.76 12.30
CA GLY A 276 -8.01 0.11 11.34
C GLY A 276 -6.72 -0.52 10.82
N GLY A 277 -5.97 -1.18 11.70
CA GLY A 277 -4.80 -1.98 11.33
C GLY A 277 -5.12 -3.14 10.42
N TRP A 278 -6.15 -3.92 10.76
CA TRP A 278 -6.65 -4.99 9.91
C TRP A 278 -7.08 -4.47 8.53
N LEU A 279 -7.83 -3.37 8.49
CA LEU A 279 -8.22 -2.69 7.26
C LEU A 279 -7.00 -2.29 6.43
N ALA A 280 -6.00 -1.64 7.04
CA ALA A 280 -4.77 -1.21 6.37
C ALA A 280 -3.99 -2.39 5.77
N VAL A 281 -3.87 -3.51 6.49
CA VAL A 281 -3.20 -4.71 5.98
C VAL A 281 -3.94 -5.27 4.77
N VAL A 282 -5.27 -5.37 4.83
CA VAL A 282 -6.08 -5.89 3.72
C VAL A 282 -6.05 -4.97 2.50
N THR A 283 -6.09 -3.64 2.70
CA THR A 283 -5.99 -2.69 1.57
C THR A 283 -4.60 -2.75 0.91
N LEU A 284 -3.53 -2.86 1.70
CA LEU A 284 -2.16 -2.98 1.19
C LEU A 284 -1.94 -4.28 0.42
N ASP A 285 -2.43 -5.42 0.92
CA ASP A 285 -2.37 -6.73 0.25
C ASP A 285 -3.08 -6.67 -1.12
N ASN A 286 -4.27 -6.06 -1.16
CA ASN A 286 -5.02 -5.86 -2.39
C ASN A 286 -4.33 -4.90 -3.38
N LEU A 287 -3.71 -3.83 -2.89
CA LEU A 287 -2.98 -2.88 -3.75
C LEU A 287 -1.71 -3.52 -4.34
N ALA A 288 -0.99 -4.31 -3.54
CA ALA A 288 0.18 -5.05 -3.97
C ALA A 288 -0.17 -6.07 -5.07
N MET A 289 -1.24 -6.85 -4.88
CA MET A 289 -1.72 -7.83 -5.85
C MET A 289 -2.18 -7.19 -7.17
N ARG A 290 -2.81 -6.00 -7.12
CA ARG A 290 -3.22 -5.25 -8.34
C ARG A 290 -2.03 -4.68 -9.12
N ARG A 291 -0.99 -4.20 -8.46
CA ARG A 291 0.23 -3.71 -9.14
C ARG A 291 1.00 -4.85 -9.82
N ALA A 292 0.97 -6.05 -9.25
CA ALA A 292 1.56 -7.24 -9.87
C ALA A 292 0.86 -7.59 -11.21
N LEU A 293 -0.45 -7.41 -11.30
CA LEU A 293 -1.24 -7.69 -12.50
C LEU A 293 -1.15 -6.61 -13.60
N ARG A 294 -1.05 -5.32 -13.23
CA ARG A 294 -0.99 -4.20 -14.20
C ARG A 294 0.33 -4.10 -14.97
N ILE A 295 1.43 -4.54 -14.37
CA ILE A 295 2.74 -4.55 -15.03
C ILE A 295 2.89 -5.92 -15.70
N GLY A 296 2.16 -6.11 -16.79
CA GLY A 296 2.19 -7.34 -17.56
C GLY A 296 3.60 -7.64 -18.10
N GLY A 297 4.00 -8.91 -17.99
CA GLY A 297 5.05 -9.46 -18.85
C GLY A 297 6.34 -9.89 -18.15
N ARG A 298 6.51 -11.22 -18.12
CA ARG A 298 7.77 -11.97 -18.23
C ARG A 298 8.87 -11.66 -17.20
N GLY A 299 8.97 -12.55 -16.21
CA GLY A 299 10.24 -12.82 -15.52
C GLY A 299 10.51 -11.99 -14.28
N ARG A 300 9.50 -11.68 -13.46
CA ARG A 300 9.77 -11.13 -12.12
C ARG A 300 10.09 -12.26 -11.14
N ILE A 301 11.31 -12.20 -10.62
CA ILE A 301 11.77 -12.87 -9.39
C ILE A 301 10.71 -12.75 -8.30
N SER A 302 10.54 -13.82 -7.51
CA SER A 302 9.55 -14.08 -6.44
C SER A 302 9.56 -13.09 -5.25
N THR A 303 9.78 -11.79 -5.49
CA THR A 303 9.81 -10.74 -4.47
C THR A 303 8.46 -10.42 -3.83
N ASP A 304 7.36 -11.01 -4.32
CA ASP A 304 6.01 -10.69 -3.84
C ASP A 304 5.75 -11.21 -2.42
N THR A 305 6.31 -12.36 -2.06
CA THR A 305 6.20 -12.90 -0.69
C THR A 305 6.94 -12.04 0.32
N VAL A 306 8.17 -11.60 -0.03
CA VAL A 306 9.00 -10.73 0.81
C VAL A 306 8.37 -9.35 1.00
N ARG A 307 7.77 -8.80 -0.07
CA ARG A 307 7.02 -7.53 -0.02
C ARG A 307 5.84 -7.61 0.94
N LEU A 308 5.00 -8.63 0.80
CA LEU A 308 3.83 -8.81 1.66
C LEU A 308 4.24 -9.00 3.13
N ARG A 309 5.29 -9.79 3.39
CA ARG A 309 5.81 -9.99 4.74
C ARG A 309 6.32 -8.68 5.36
N SER A 310 7.05 -7.88 4.59
CA SER A 310 7.56 -6.57 5.03
C SER A 310 6.43 -5.57 5.30
N LEU A 311 5.44 -5.51 4.42
CA LEU A 311 4.26 -4.64 4.59
C LEU A 311 3.43 -5.03 5.80
N ARG A 312 3.23 -6.33 6.06
CA ARG A 312 2.52 -6.81 7.26
C ARG A 312 3.26 -6.45 8.54
N LEU A 313 4.58 -6.65 8.58
CA LEU A 313 5.40 -6.27 9.73
C LEU A 313 5.31 -4.76 9.99
N LEU A 314 5.47 -3.94 8.94
CA LEU A 314 5.38 -2.49 9.07
C LEU A 314 3.97 -2.04 9.51
N GLY A 315 2.93 -2.60 8.91
CA GLY A 315 1.54 -2.31 9.29
C GLY A 315 1.25 -2.68 10.74
N PHE A 316 1.69 -3.86 11.18
CA PHE A 316 1.55 -4.30 12.57
C PHE A 316 2.32 -3.40 13.54
N ALA A 317 3.56 -3.03 13.21
CA ALA A 317 4.36 -2.13 14.01
C ALA A 317 3.72 -0.73 14.14
N VAL A 318 3.22 -0.16 13.04
CA VAL A 318 2.53 1.14 13.05
C VAL A 318 1.27 1.08 13.92
N VAL A 319 0.51 -0.02 13.84
CA VAL A 319 -0.70 -0.21 14.65
C VAL A 319 -0.37 -0.31 16.14
N ILE A 320 0.65 -1.09 16.51
CA ILE A 320 1.08 -1.22 17.90
C ILE A 320 1.61 0.12 18.43
N ILE A 321 2.52 0.77 17.69
CA ILE A 321 3.11 2.05 18.09
C ILE A 321 2.01 3.11 18.22
N GLY A 322 1.11 3.19 17.24
CA GLY A 322 -0.01 4.12 17.26
C GLY A 322 -0.98 3.86 18.42
N LEU A 323 -1.27 2.58 18.71
CA LEU A 323 -2.10 2.17 19.85
C LEU A 323 -1.45 2.56 21.17
N ILE A 324 -0.16 2.25 21.38
CA ILE A 324 0.57 2.59 22.61
C ILE A 324 0.61 4.11 22.79
N LEU A 325 0.87 4.88 21.72
CA LEU A 325 0.88 6.34 21.78
C LEU A 325 -0.50 6.93 22.09
N SER A 326 -1.55 6.38 21.49
CA SER A 326 -2.92 6.83 21.74
C SER A 326 -3.37 6.52 23.17
N LEU A 327 -3.07 5.31 23.66
CA LEU A 327 -3.32 4.91 25.05
C LEU A 327 -2.55 5.82 26.03
N SER A 328 -1.26 6.05 25.79
CA SER A 328 -0.42 6.91 26.63
C SER A 328 -0.97 8.34 26.68
N ARG A 329 -1.36 8.89 25.53
CA ARG A 329 -1.95 10.24 25.43
C ARG A 329 -3.28 10.33 26.17
N ARG A 330 -4.09 9.27 26.20
CA ARG A 330 -5.38 9.27 26.91
C ARG A 330 -5.22 9.10 28.41
N MET A 331 -4.29 8.26 28.86
CA MET A 331 -4.09 7.97 30.29
C MET A 331 -3.34 9.08 31.02
N VAL A 332 -2.27 9.60 30.41
CA VAL A 332 -1.36 10.56 31.07
C VAL A 332 -1.48 11.97 30.47
N GLY A 333 -1.94 12.08 29.22
CA GLY A 333 -1.84 13.29 28.42
C GLY A 333 -0.53 13.37 27.63
N ALA A 334 -0.31 14.50 26.95
CA ALA A 334 0.93 14.78 26.22
C ALA A 334 2.06 15.26 27.15
N GLY A 335 2.29 14.51 28.24
CA GLY A 335 3.29 14.79 29.28
C GLY A 335 4.62 14.05 29.06
N THR A 336 5.31 13.75 30.16
CA THR A 336 6.67 13.19 30.15
C THR A 336 6.67 11.74 29.67
N VAL A 337 5.81 10.89 30.22
CA VAL A 337 5.68 9.48 29.82
C VAL A 337 5.36 9.36 28.34
N TYR A 338 4.45 10.19 27.81
CA TYR A 338 4.14 10.20 26.38
C TYR A 338 5.36 10.52 25.50
N SER A 339 6.15 11.53 25.90
CA SER A 339 7.37 11.89 25.16
C SER A 339 8.43 10.79 25.19
N TRP A 340 8.60 10.11 26.33
CA TRP A 340 9.52 8.98 26.47
C TRP A 340 9.08 7.79 25.64
N VAL A 341 7.78 7.46 25.65
CA VAL A 341 7.19 6.43 24.78
C VAL A 341 7.45 6.76 23.32
N LEU A 342 7.23 8.01 22.90
CA LEU A 342 7.51 8.46 21.53
C LEU A 342 8.99 8.27 21.15
N HIS A 343 9.93 8.67 22.01
CA HIS A 343 11.36 8.47 21.79
C HIS A 343 11.73 6.97 21.75
N THR A 344 11.11 6.15 22.59
CA THR A 344 11.33 4.70 22.62
C THR A 344 10.78 4.03 21.36
N CYS A 345 9.66 4.50 20.82
CA CYS A 345 9.10 4.00 19.56
C CYS A 345 10.05 4.23 18.36
N TRP A 346 10.84 5.31 18.37
CA TRP A 346 11.88 5.52 17.35
C TRP A 346 12.96 4.44 17.40
N TRP A 347 13.34 3.96 18.59
CA TRP A 347 14.29 2.86 18.74
C TRP A 347 13.76 1.55 18.16
N ALA A 348 12.44 1.32 18.18
CA ALA A 348 11.83 0.15 17.55
C ALA A 348 11.98 0.13 16.02
N ALA A 349 12.22 1.27 15.37
CA ALA A 349 12.44 1.33 13.92
C ALA A 349 13.73 0.60 13.50
N LEU A 350 14.76 0.58 14.35
CA LEU A 350 16.04 -0.05 14.06
C LEU A 350 15.94 -1.58 13.93
N PRO A 351 15.40 -2.36 14.90
CA PRO A 351 15.24 -3.80 14.74
C PRO A 351 14.25 -4.15 13.61
N ILE A 352 13.18 -3.37 13.43
CA ILE A 352 12.25 -3.57 12.30
C ILE A 352 12.99 -3.41 10.97
N GLY A 353 13.81 -2.36 10.83
CA GLY A 353 14.64 -2.12 9.65
C GLY A 353 15.62 -3.25 9.38
N LEU A 354 16.30 -3.74 10.42
CA LEU A 354 17.23 -4.88 10.30
C LEU A 354 16.54 -6.15 9.82
N VAL A 355 15.36 -6.47 10.36
CA VAL A 355 14.55 -7.64 9.94
C VAL A 355 14.11 -7.52 8.48
N ILE A 356 13.65 -6.33 8.07
CA ILE A 356 13.25 -6.08 6.68
C ILE A 356 14.47 -6.25 5.75
N VAL A 357 15.61 -5.62 6.07
CA VAL A 357 16.84 -5.78 5.27
C VAL A 357 17.26 -7.25 5.19
N HIS A 358 17.17 -7.98 6.29
CA HIS A 358 17.49 -9.41 6.31
C HIS A 358 16.60 -10.22 5.34
N TRP A 359 15.28 -9.97 5.32
CA TRP A 359 14.36 -10.63 4.37
C TRP A 359 14.61 -10.23 2.92
N TRP A 360 15.03 -8.98 2.68
CA TRP A 360 15.29 -8.46 1.34
C TRP A 360 16.70 -8.77 0.83
N ARG A 361 17.62 -9.23 1.69
CA ARG A 361 19.03 -9.45 1.39
C ARG A 361 19.23 -10.23 0.09
N ASP A 362 18.61 -11.41 -0.02
CA ASP A 362 18.79 -12.27 -1.19
C ASP A 362 18.18 -11.67 -2.47
N ALA A 363 17.00 -11.05 -2.35
CA ALA A 363 16.34 -10.37 -3.47
C ALA A 363 17.15 -9.16 -3.98
N ILE A 364 17.84 -8.44 -3.09
CA ILE A 364 18.71 -7.31 -3.42
C ILE A 364 19.92 -7.81 -4.21
N PHE A 365 20.62 -8.83 -3.71
CA PHE A 365 21.80 -9.37 -4.39
C PHE A 365 21.47 -9.97 -5.75
N GLU A 366 20.35 -10.69 -5.87
CA GLU A 366 19.89 -11.24 -7.14
C GLU A 366 19.61 -10.13 -8.16
N ARG A 367 18.93 -9.05 -7.74
CA ARG A 367 18.67 -7.89 -8.61
C ARG A 367 19.93 -7.15 -9.02
N VAL A 368 20.92 -7.03 -8.14
CA VAL A 368 22.22 -6.44 -8.51
C VAL A 368 22.93 -7.32 -9.53
N GLY A 369 22.86 -8.65 -9.38
CA GLY A 369 23.45 -9.63 -10.29
C GLY A 369 22.88 -9.61 -11.72
N LEU A 370 21.57 -9.33 -11.86
CA LEU A 370 20.90 -9.25 -13.16
C LEU A 370 21.18 -7.95 -13.95
N LEU A 371 21.83 -6.95 -13.35
CA LEU A 371 22.12 -5.70 -14.05
C LEU A 371 23.27 -5.89 -15.05
N ARG A 372 22.95 -5.78 -16.35
CA ARG A 372 23.87 -6.01 -17.48
C ARG A 372 25.18 -5.19 -17.46
N ARG A 373 25.18 -3.98 -16.89
CA ARG A 373 26.41 -3.16 -16.69
C ARG A 373 26.92 -3.29 -15.25
N LYS A 374 28.08 -3.91 -15.06
CA LYS A 374 28.77 -4.05 -13.76
C LYS A 374 29.69 -2.84 -13.54
N SER A 375 29.28 -1.90 -12.69
CA SER A 375 30.17 -0.83 -12.21
C SER A 375 31.01 -1.32 -11.03
N ALA A 376 32.14 -0.66 -10.72
CA ALA A 376 33.02 -1.01 -9.60
C ALA A 376 32.28 -1.19 -8.25
N PHE A 377 31.28 -0.35 -7.99
CA PHE A 377 30.40 -0.48 -6.84
C PHE A 377 29.61 -1.81 -6.83
N LYS A 378 29.08 -2.25 -7.98
CA LYS A 378 28.26 -3.47 -8.07
C LYS A 378 29.10 -4.74 -7.93
N SER A 379 30.31 -4.76 -8.46
CA SER A 379 31.24 -5.87 -8.24
C SER A 379 31.67 -5.98 -6.78
N TRP A 380 31.92 -4.84 -6.12
CA TRP A 380 32.20 -4.80 -4.68
C TRP A 380 31.03 -5.30 -3.82
N VAL A 381 29.79 -4.94 -4.18
CA VAL A 381 28.56 -5.43 -3.52
C VAL A 381 28.45 -6.95 -3.63
N LEU A 382 28.70 -7.52 -4.81
CA LEU A 382 28.60 -8.97 -5.04
C LEU A 382 29.73 -9.76 -4.34
N ALA A 383 30.91 -9.16 -4.18
CA ALA A 383 32.03 -9.75 -3.45
C ALA A 383 31.76 -9.89 -1.94
N ASN A 384 31.00 -8.95 -1.36
CA ASN A 384 30.73 -8.90 0.09
C ASN A 384 29.35 -9.45 0.49
N ARG A 385 28.91 -10.56 -0.10
CA ARG A 385 27.58 -11.15 0.17
C ARG A 385 27.43 -11.82 1.54
N LYS A 386 28.51 -12.34 2.14
CA LYS A 386 28.46 -13.24 3.31
C LYS A 386 28.59 -12.49 4.65
N GLY A 387 27.96 -13.06 5.68
CA GLY A 387 28.09 -12.60 7.08
C GLY A 387 27.35 -11.30 7.41
N TRP A 388 27.70 -10.67 8.54
CA TRP A 388 27.10 -9.43 9.04
C TRP A 388 27.44 -8.23 8.14
N ARG A 389 28.64 -8.22 7.53
CA ARG A 389 29.03 -7.24 6.51
C ARG A 389 28.07 -7.26 5.31
N GLY A 390 27.59 -8.44 4.93
CA GLY A 390 26.59 -8.61 3.88
C GLY A 390 25.25 -7.91 4.17
N LEU A 391 24.89 -7.68 5.44
CA LEU A 391 23.70 -6.92 5.80
C LEU A 391 23.88 -5.43 5.49
N PHE A 392 25.00 -4.83 5.90
CA PHE A 392 25.32 -3.43 5.60
C PHE A 392 25.44 -3.18 4.09
N VAL A 393 26.11 -4.10 3.39
CA VAL A 393 26.24 -4.05 1.92
C VAL A 393 24.87 -4.18 1.25
N ALA A 394 23.99 -5.04 1.75
CA ALA A 394 22.62 -5.14 1.26
C ALA A 394 21.81 -3.86 1.51
N THR A 395 21.98 -3.19 2.65
CA THR A 395 21.34 -1.89 2.91
C THR A 395 21.79 -0.84 1.90
N LEU A 396 23.09 -0.70 1.65
CA LEU A 396 23.65 0.25 0.67
C LEU A 396 23.20 -0.08 -0.77
N ALA A 397 23.26 -1.36 -1.15
CA ALA A 397 22.80 -1.81 -2.46
C ALA A 397 21.29 -1.62 -2.64
N GLY A 398 20.51 -1.88 -1.59
CA GLY A 398 19.07 -1.65 -1.51
C GLY A 398 18.72 -0.18 -1.65
N ALA A 399 19.41 0.70 -0.92
CA ALA A 399 19.24 2.15 -1.04
C ALA A 399 19.53 2.64 -2.46
N HIS A 400 20.63 2.18 -3.07
CA HIS A 400 20.96 2.52 -4.46
C HIS A 400 19.91 2.05 -5.47
N LEU A 401 19.44 0.80 -5.33
CA LEU A 401 18.37 0.24 -6.16
C LEU A 401 17.06 1.02 -5.97
N PHE A 402 16.74 1.39 -4.73
CA PHE A 402 15.55 2.17 -4.39
C PHE A 402 15.62 3.56 -5.03
N THR A 403 16.72 4.29 -4.88
CA THR A 403 16.92 5.62 -5.50
C THR A 403 16.77 5.55 -7.02
N LYS A 404 17.36 4.54 -7.67
CA LYS A 404 17.17 4.36 -9.12
C LYS A 404 15.73 4.06 -9.50
N GLY A 405 15.03 3.25 -8.70
CA GLY A 405 13.62 2.96 -8.88
C GLY A 405 12.74 4.20 -8.74
N VAL A 406 12.96 4.98 -7.67
CA VAL A 406 12.24 6.25 -7.41
C VAL A 406 12.47 7.23 -8.56
N VAL A 407 13.72 7.42 -8.99
CA VAL A 407 14.04 8.29 -10.14
C VAL A 407 13.34 7.80 -11.41
N ALA A 408 13.29 6.49 -11.67
CA ALA A 408 12.59 5.96 -12.83
C ALA A 408 11.07 6.18 -12.76
N VAL A 409 10.46 5.99 -11.58
CA VAL A 409 9.02 6.25 -11.36
C VAL A 409 8.71 7.73 -11.51
N ILE A 410 9.51 8.60 -10.91
CA ILE A 410 9.38 10.06 -11.03
C ILE A 410 9.49 10.46 -12.50
N LYS A 411 10.48 9.95 -13.25
CA LYS A 411 10.62 10.19 -14.69
C LYS A 411 9.41 9.71 -15.50
N ALA A 412 8.87 8.54 -15.18
CA ALA A 412 7.69 8.00 -15.86
C ALA A 412 6.45 8.85 -15.57
N TRP A 413 6.24 9.24 -14.31
CA TRP A 413 5.14 10.10 -13.89
C TRP A 413 5.23 11.50 -14.51
N LEU A 414 6.42 12.10 -14.49
CA LEU A 414 6.71 13.35 -15.21
C LEU A 414 6.48 13.21 -16.71
N GLY A 415 6.73 12.03 -17.31
CA GLY A 415 6.48 11.78 -18.73
C GLY A 415 5.00 11.74 -19.13
N GLU A 416 4.08 11.51 -18.19
CA GLU A 416 2.63 11.48 -18.44
C GLU A 416 2.02 12.90 -18.50
N PHE A 417 2.72 13.93 -18.01
CA PHE A 417 2.24 15.31 -18.09
C PHE A 417 2.73 16.01 -19.37
N GLU A 418 1.81 16.52 -20.18
CA GLU A 418 2.14 17.26 -21.41
C GLU A 418 3.06 18.47 -21.16
N ILE A 419 2.87 19.16 -20.03
CA ILE A 419 3.68 20.32 -19.64
C ILE A 419 5.14 19.93 -19.47
N THR A 420 5.40 18.78 -18.83
CA THR A 420 6.77 18.31 -18.60
C THR A 420 7.44 17.86 -19.88
N ARG A 421 6.70 17.34 -20.86
CA ARG A 421 7.23 17.05 -22.20
C ARG A 421 7.66 18.33 -22.91
N ARG A 422 6.91 19.44 -22.77
CA ARG A 422 7.31 20.76 -23.31
C ARG A 422 8.53 21.34 -22.60
N VAL A 423 8.57 21.27 -21.27
CA VAL A 423 9.72 21.74 -20.48
C VAL A 423 10.97 20.90 -20.75
N LEU A 424 10.85 19.57 -20.85
CA LEU A 424 11.97 18.69 -21.16
C LEU A 424 12.48 18.91 -22.57
N ALA A 425 11.59 19.14 -23.54
CA ALA A 425 11.96 19.52 -24.90
C ALA A 425 12.67 20.89 -24.92
N TYR A 426 12.21 21.86 -24.15
CA TYR A 426 12.86 23.16 -24.00
C TYR A 426 14.25 23.04 -23.37
N ILE A 427 14.40 22.27 -22.28
CA ILE A 427 15.71 22.05 -21.62
C ILE A 427 16.64 21.24 -22.52
N PHE A 428 16.14 20.27 -23.30
CA PHE A 428 16.94 19.55 -24.28
C PHE A 428 17.41 20.48 -25.39
N ARG A 429 16.52 21.32 -25.92
CA ARG A 429 16.86 22.33 -26.93
C ARG A 429 17.91 23.29 -26.38
N GLN A 430 17.70 23.84 -25.19
CA GLN A 430 18.65 24.73 -24.54
C GLN A 430 20.00 24.06 -24.25
N LYS A 431 20.04 22.77 -23.91
CA LYS A 431 21.30 22.02 -23.77
C LYS A 431 21.97 21.73 -25.11
N LEU A 432 21.20 21.48 -26.16
CA LEU A 432 21.71 21.33 -27.52
C LEU A 432 22.26 22.66 -28.04
N ASP A 433 21.55 23.76 -27.81
CA ASP A 433 21.99 25.12 -28.14
C ASP A 433 23.27 25.46 -27.35
N ARG A 434 23.34 25.12 -26.05
CA ARG A 434 24.57 25.28 -25.25
C ARG A 434 25.72 24.39 -25.71
N MET A 435 25.44 23.15 -26.12
CA MET A 435 26.47 22.26 -26.66
C MET A 435 26.94 22.72 -28.04
N ALA A 436 26.05 23.33 -28.84
CA ALA A 436 26.34 23.95 -30.12
C ALA A 436 27.06 25.31 -29.97
N GLU A 437 26.87 26.02 -28.86
CA GLU A 437 27.65 27.21 -28.50
C GLU A 437 29.04 26.84 -27.94
N LEU A 438 29.15 25.74 -27.20
CA LEU A 438 30.41 25.27 -26.62
C LEU A 438 31.29 24.50 -27.63
N GLN A 439 30.68 23.87 -28.63
CA GLN A 439 31.37 23.46 -29.83
C GLN A 439 31.34 24.64 -30.78
N GLU A 440 32.39 25.49 -30.75
CA GLU A 440 32.62 26.34 -31.91
C GLU A 440 32.48 25.46 -33.16
N PRO A 441 31.64 25.85 -34.14
CA PRO A 441 31.58 25.11 -35.38
C PRO A 441 33.00 25.18 -35.94
N ALA A 442 33.75 24.09 -35.77
CA ALA A 442 34.85 23.80 -36.67
C ALA A 442 34.24 24.06 -38.04
N ALA A 443 34.84 24.99 -38.79
CA ALA A 443 34.40 25.35 -40.12
C ALA A 443 34.50 24.09 -40.99
N LEU A 444 33.51 23.23 -40.85
CA LEU A 444 33.36 22.00 -41.59
C LEU A 444 32.90 22.48 -42.94
N ALA A 445 33.85 22.54 -43.86
CA ALA A 445 33.58 22.83 -45.25
C ALA A 445 32.45 21.89 -45.70
N PRO A 446 31.39 22.41 -46.36
CA PRO A 446 30.37 21.56 -46.94
C PRO A 446 31.06 20.52 -47.82
N LEU A 447 30.66 19.25 -47.68
CA LEU A 447 31.21 18.20 -48.53
C LEU A 447 31.04 18.62 -50.00
N PRO A 448 32.07 18.38 -50.86
CA PRO A 448 31.94 18.60 -52.29
C PRO A 448 30.65 17.95 -52.80
N VAL A 449 29.93 18.62 -53.70
CA VAL A 449 28.62 18.17 -54.20
C VAL A 449 28.65 16.72 -54.68
N GLU A 450 29.78 16.30 -55.24
CA GLU A 450 30.07 14.92 -55.67
C GLU A 450 30.10 13.92 -54.51
N ALA A 451 30.77 14.26 -53.40
CA ALA A 451 30.83 13.42 -52.20
C ALA A 451 29.47 13.36 -51.49
N LEU A 452 28.70 14.45 -51.51
CA LEU A 452 27.34 14.48 -50.98
C LEU A 452 26.38 13.63 -51.85
N ALA A 453 26.56 13.64 -53.17
CA ALA A 453 25.81 12.81 -54.09
C ALA A 453 26.12 11.31 -53.91
N GLY A 454 27.39 10.96 -53.63
CA GLY A 454 27.79 9.59 -53.28
C GLY A 454 27.24 9.09 -51.94
N LEU A 455 26.95 10.00 -51.00
CA LEU A 455 26.31 9.70 -49.72
C LEU A 455 24.77 9.81 -49.76
N SER A 456 24.19 10.05 -50.93
CA SER A 456 22.74 10.15 -51.10
C SER A 456 22.08 8.80 -50.78
N PRO A 457 20.98 8.77 -50.00
CA PRO A 457 20.28 7.53 -49.63
C PRO A 457 19.71 6.73 -50.80
N ARG A 458 19.69 7.33 -52.00
CA ARG A 458 19.18 6.72 -53.24
C ARG A 458 20.28 6.17 -54.15
N THR A 459 21.55 6.47 -53.87
CA THR A 459 22.66 5.96 -54.67
C THR A 459 23.06 4.60 -54.10
N PRO A 460 22.86 3.49 -54.83
CA PRO A 460 23.33 2.19 -54.37
C PRO A 460 24.86 2.22 -54.26
N SER A 461 25.41 1.60 -53.21
CA SER A 461 26.85 1.44 -53.09
C SER A 461 27.34 0.45 -54.15
N GLU A 462 28.36 0.83 -54.90
CA GLU A 462 29.00 -0.03 -55.91
C GLU A 462 29.71 -1.25 -55.27
N GLU A 463 30.11 -1.12 -54.01
CA GLU A 463 30.79 -2.18 -53.28
C GLU A 463 29.80 -2.97 -52.40
N LEU A 464 29.57 -4.22 -52.78
CA LEU A 464 28.73 -5.16 -52.05
C LEU A 464 29.40 -5.58 -50.74
N ILE A 465 29.11 -4.86 -49.66
CA ILE A 465 29.50 -5.30 -48.31
C ILE A 465 28.62 -6.50 -47.94
N CYS A 466 29.24 -7.68 -47.87
CA CYS A 466 28.62 -8.88 -47.30
C CYS A 466 28.30 -8.62 -45.83
N GLY A 467 27.02 -8.73 -45.48
CA GLY A 467 26.49 -8.30 -44.19
C GLY A 467 25.63 -9.37 -43.53
N ALA A 468 25.21 -9.10 -42.29
CA ALA A 468 24.38 -10.01 -41.50
C ALA A 468 23.00 -10.35 -42.12
N ASN A 469 22.63 -9.72 -43.23
CA ASN A 469 21.37 -9.93 -43.95
C ASN A 469 21.51 -10.85 -45.17
N ASP A 470 22.71 -11.25 -45.59
CA ASP A 470 22.90 -12.11 -46.76
C ASP A 470 22.20 -13.48 -46.64
N PRO A 471 22.16 -14.15 -45.46
CA PRO A 471 21.38 -15.37 -45.30
C PRO A 471 19.87 -15.18 -45.56
N LYS A 472 19.36 -13.96 -45.36
CA LYS A 472 17.94 -13.64 -45.60
C LYS A 472 17.64 -13.46 -47.09
N VAL A 473 18.60 -13.00 -47.89
CA VAL A 473 18.48 -12.93 -49.35
C VAL A 473 18.28 -14.34 -49.90
N THR A 474 19.12 -15.29 -49.46
CA THR A 474 19.00 -16.71 -49.85
C THR A 474 17.67 -17.32 -49.41
N GLU A 475 17.17 -16.96 -48.23
CA GLU A 475 15.87 -17.44 -47.73
C GLU A 475 14.70 -16.91 -48.56
N ILE A 476 14.70 -15.63 -48.92
CA ILE A 476 13.66 -15.04 -49.77
C ILE A 476 13.69 -15.69 -51.17
N LEU A 477 14.88 -15.86 -51.75
CA LEU A 477 15.05 -16.53 -53.04
C LEU A 477 14.50 -17.96 -53.02
N LYS A 478 14.78 -18.73 -51.97
CA LYS A 478 14.23 -20.08 -51.80
C LYS A 478 12.69 -20.12 -51.78
N HIS A 479 12.05 -19.06 -51.26
CA HIS A 479 10.60 -18.95 -51.23
C HIS A 479 10.01 -18.56 -52.59
N ILE A 480 10.70 -17.69 -53.33
CA ILE A 480 10.33 -17.35 -54.71
C ILE A 480 10.49 -18.58 -55.61
N ASP A 481 11.57 -19.34 -55.46
CA ASP A 481 11.88 -20.54 -56.25
C ASP A 481 11.02 -21.77 -55.86
N SER A 482 10.07 -21.62 -54.93
CA SER A 482 9.23 -22.75 -54.51
C SER A 482 8.07 -22.95 -55.48
N THR A 483 7.89 -24.18 -55.96
CA THR A 483 6.93 -24.59 -57.02
C THR A 483 5.45 -24.40 -56.69
N ALA A 484 5.11 -23.83 -55.54
CA ALA A 484 3.73 -23.67 -55.07
C ALA A 484 3.31 -22.20 -54.91
N GLY A 485 4.14 -21.26 -55.39
CA GLY A 485 3.96 -19.82 -55.17
C GLY A 485 3.74 -19.46 -53.70
N GLY A 486 3.17 -18.28 -53.44
CA GLY A 486 2.71 -17.93 -52.10
C GLY A 486 2.77 -16.44 -51.78
N VAL A 487 2.29 -16.09 -50.58
CA VAL A 487 2.28 -14.71 -50.09
C VAL A 487 3.17 -14.61 -48.84
N PHE A 488 4.21 -13.79 -48.94
CA PHE A 488 5.25 -13.60 -47.94
C PHE A 488 5.34 -12.14 -47.50
N ALA A 489 5.69 -11.91 -46.24
CA ALA A 489 5.86 -10.58 -45.67
C ALA A 489 7.24 -10.42 -45.03
N VAL A 490 7.98 -9.39 -45.46
CA VAL A 490 9.28 -9.00 -44.91
C VAL A 490 9.08 -7.85 -43.93
N VAL A 491 9.16 -8.16 -42.64
CA VAL A 491 8.83 -7.21 -41.56
C VAL A 491 10.08 -6.80 -40.79
N GLY A 492 10.32 -5.50 -40.67
CA GLY A 492 11.50 -4.97 -39.98
C GLY A 492 11.32 -3.53 -39.51
N GLU A 493 12.22 -3.10 -38.62
CA GLU A 493 12.26 -1.70 -38.15
C GLU A 493 12.74 -0.76 -39.27
N ARG A 494 12.44 0.53 -39.20
CA ARG A 494 13.01 1.52 -40.13
C ARG A 494 14.53 1.52 -40.01
N GLY A 495 15.22 1.58 -41.15
CA GLY A 495 16.68 1.51 -41.20
C GLY A 495 17.28 0.11 -41.05
N SER A 496 16.48 -0.96 -41.05
CA SER A 496 16.99 -2.35 -40.98
C SER A 496 17.56 -2.90 -42.30
N GLY A 497 17.58 -2.10 -43.37
CA GLY A 497 18.09 -2.49 -44.69
C GLY A 497 17.12 -3.32 -45.53
N ARG A 498 15.81 -3.30 -45.25
CA ARG A 498 14.80 -4.10 -46.00
C ARG A 498 14.79 -3.80 -47.50
N SER A 499 14.72 -2.52 -47.88
CA SER A 499 14.71 -2.11 -49.29
C SER A 499 15.98 -2.57 -50.01
N THR A 500 17.14 -2.44 -49.37
CA THR A 500 18.42 -2.92 -49.91
C THR A 500 18.44 -4.44 -50.08
N VAL A 501 17.88 -5.20 -49.13
CA VAL A 501 17.76 -6.66 -49.24
C VAL A 501 16.84 -7.04 -50.40
N LEU A 502 15.68 -6.39 -50.53
CA LEU A 502 14.73 -6.67 -51.59
C LEU A 502 15.27 -6.30 -52.98
N GLN A 503 15.98 -5.18 -53.09
CA GLN A 503 16.67 -4.78 -54.31
C GLN A 503 17.73 -5.81 -54.73
N ARG A 504 18.50 -6.35 -53.78
CA ARG A 504 19.43 -7.44 -54.06
C ARG A 504 18.71 -8.70 -54.57
N VAL A 505 17.53 -9.03 -54.02
CA VAL A 505 16.74 -10.17 -54.52
C VAL A 505 16.32 -9.95 -55.97
N SER A 506 15.84 -8.77 -56.34
CA SER A 506 15.45 -8.47 -57.73
C SER A 506 16.63 -8.41 -58.69
N GLU A 507 17.80 -7.91 -58.26
CA GLU A 507 19.00 -7.88 -59.10
C GLU A 507 19.60 -9.29 -59.31
N THR A 508 19.36 -10.23 -58.38
CA THR A 508 19.88 -11.60 -58.47
C THR A 508 19.08 -12.46 -59.47
N ARG A 509 17.84 -12.08 -59.81
CA ARG A 509 16.89 -12.91 -60.57
C ARG A 509 16.10 -12.06 -61.56
N GLU A 510 16.20 -12.38 -62.85
CA GLU A 510 15.47 -11.68 -63.92
C GLU A 510 13.94 -11.91 -63.86
N ASN A 511 13.50 -13.00 -63.25
CA ASN A 511 12.08 -13.34 -63.06
C ASN A 511 11.47 -12.70 -61.78
N VAL A 512 12.08 -11.63 -61.26
CA VAL A 512 11.60 -10.92 -60.07
C VAL A 512 11.35 -9.46 -60.38
N ALA A 513 10.08 -9.04 -60.30
CA ALA A 513 9.69 -7.64 -60.45
C ALA A 513 9.64 -6.94 -59.09
N LEU A 514 10.35 -5.82 -58.94
CA LEU A 514 10.33 -4.98 -57.74
C LEU A 514 9.58 -3.68 -58.02
N VAL A 515 8.58 -3.37 -57.19
CA VAL A 515 7.78 -2.15 -57.27
C VAL A 515 7.73 -1.46 -55.91
N ASP A 516 8.07 -0.16 -55.86
CA ASP A 516 7.83 0.66 -54.66
C ASP A 516 6.37 1.10 -54.62
N CYS A 517 5.70 0.88 -53.49
CA CYS A 517 4.30 1.28 -53.33
C CYS A 517 4.17 2.80 -53.37
N PRO A 518 3.43 3.40 -54.32
CA PRO A 518 3.23 4.86 -54.37
C PRO A 518 2.37 5.35 -53.19
N PHE A 519 2.47 6.65 -52.88
CA PHE A 519 1.66 7.29 -51.83
C PHE A 519 0.20 7.49 -52.24
N GLU A 520 -0.10 7.43 -53.54
CA GLU A 520 -1.42 7.64 -54.14
C GLU A 520 -2.39 6.46 -53.93
N GLY A 521 -1.92 5.35 -53.35
CA GLY A 521 -2.77 4.21 -52.97
C GLY A 521 -2.77 3.06 -53.98
N LEU A 522 -3.80 2.21 -53.91
CA LEU A 522 -3.86 0.92 -54.63
C LEU A 522 -3.91 1.09 -56.15
N ASP A 523 -4.65 2.07 -56.68
CA ASP A 523 -4.79 2.25 -58.13
C ASP A 523 -3.48 2.70 -58.78
N ALA A 524 -2.70 3.52 -58.07
CA ALA A 524 -1.36 3.89 -58.51
C ALA A 524 -0.38 2.71 -58.41
N LEU A 525 -0.52 1.86 -57.39
CA LEU A 525 0.26 0.62 -57.29
C LEU A 525 -0.07 -0.32 -58.47
N THR A 526 -1.34 -0.48 -58.85
CA THR A 526 -1.74 -1.29 -60.00
C THR A 526 -1.12 -0.80 -61.31
N ARG A 527 -1.10 0.52 -61.53
CA ARG A 527 -0.42 1.12 -62.69
C ARG A 527 1.09 0.88 -62.66
N ALA A 528 1.72 1.03 -61.49
CA ALA A 528 3.15 0.76 -61.33
C ALA A 528 3.50 -0.73 -61.54
N LEU A 529 2.62 -1.64 -61.13
CA LEU A 529 2.73 -3.07 -61.38
C LEU A 529 2.59 -3.39 -62.87
N ALA A 530 1.59 -2.83 -63.54
CA ALA A 530 1.39 -3.02 -64.99
C ALA A 530 2.61 -2.54 -65.77
N GLN A 531 3.15 -1.37 -65.41
CA GLN A 531 4.35 -0.83 -66.03
C GLN A 531 5.59 -1.69 -65.79
N ALA A 532 5.82 -2.16 -64.56
CA ALA A 532 6.98 -2.99 -64.22
C ALA A 532 6.95 -4.37 -64.93
N LEU A 533 5.76 -4.84 -65.31
CA LEU A 533 5.55 -6.14 -65.94
C LEU A 533 5.28 -6.04 -67.46
N ASN A 534 5.38 -4.84 -68.05
CA ASN A 534 5.05 -4.56 -69.45
C ASN A 534 3.63 -5.01 -69.87
N LEU A 535 2.67 -4.86 -68.96
CA LEU A 535 1.26 -5.17 -69.17
C LEU A 535 0.44 -3.90 -69.43
N PRO A 536 -0.72 -3.99 -70.12
CA PRO A 536 -1.57 -2.83 -70.39
C PRO A 536 -2.04 -2.16 -69.09
N ALA A 537 -1.86 -0.84 -68.99
CA ALA A 537 -2.06 -0.05 -67.78
C ALA A 537 -3.54 0.14 -67.35
N ASP A 538 -4.48 -0.28 -68.20
CA ASP A 538 -5.93 -0.06 -68.01
C ASP A 538 -6.63 -1.21 -67.25
N GLY A 539 -5.87 -2.22 -66.82
CA GLY A 539 -6.39 -3.38 -66.09
C GLY A 539 -6.63 -3.12 -64.60
N ASN A 540 -7.66 -3.77 -64.03
CA ASN A 540 -7.83 -3.85 -62.57
C ASN A 540 -6.79 -4.81 -61.95
N LEU A 541 -6.53 -4.69 -60.65
CA LEU A 541 -5.57 -5.51 -59.91
C LEU A 541 -5.85 -7.01 -60.08
N GLU A 542 -7.12 -7.43 -60.00
CA GLU A 542 -7.53 -8.82 -60.23
C GLU A 542 -7.20 -9.35 -61.63
N SER A 543 -7.43 -8.56 -62.69
CA SER A 543 -7.12 -9.01 -64.05
C SER A 543 -5.62 -9.15 -64.27
N LEU A 544 -4.83 -8.24 -63.69
CA LEU A 544 -3.37 -8.30 -63.75
C LEU A 544 -2.84 -9.52 -63.00
N ALA A 545 -3.32 -9.75 -61.77
CA ALA A 545 -2.92 -10.91 -60.98
C ALA A 545 -3.34 -12.25 -61.61
N ALA A 546 -4.53 -12.32 -62.22
CA ALA A 546 -5.00 -13.50 -62.94
C ALA A 546 -4.15 -13.81 -64.17
N GLN A 547 -3.74 -12.78 -64.92
CA GLN A 547 -2.86 -12.95 -66.07
C GLN A 547 -1.49 -13.51 -65.64
N LEU A 548 -0.90 -12.97 -64.57
CA LEU A 548 0.38 -13.44 -64.05
C LEU A 548 0.32 -14.89 -63.54
N ASP A 549 -0.75 -15.28 -62.87
CA ASP A 549 -0.93 -16.65 -62.38
C ASP A 549 -1.21 -17.65 -63.53
N SER A 550 -1.68 -17.17 -64.69
CA SER A 550 -1.96 -17.99 -65.88
C SER A 550 -0.77 -18.22 -66.80
N GLU A 551 0.26 -17.37 -66.74
CA GLU A 551 1.43 -17.46 -67.62
C GLU A 551 2.41 -18.59 -67.24
N GLU A 552 2.19 -19.32 -66.13
CA GLU A 552 3.08 -20.38 -65.59
C GLU A 552 4.58 -19.99 -65.54
N ARG A 553 4.86 -18.69 -65.50
CA ARG A 553 6.19 -18.13 -65.31
C ARG A 553 6.36 -18.00 -63.81
N ASP A 554 7.12 -18.89 -63.17
CA ASP A 554 7.46 -18.85 -61.74
C ASP A 554 8.03 -17.46 -61.35
N LEU A 555 7.15 -16.48 -61.12
CA LEU A 555 7.46 -15.06 -61.07
C LEU A 555 7.46 -14.62 -59.60
N GLY A 556 8.51 -13.92 -59.20
CA GLY A 556 8.56 -13.24 -57.91
C GLY A 556 8.06 -11.80 -58.04
N LEU A 557 6.98 -11.44 -57.34
CA LEU A 557 6.52 -10.07 -57.27
C LEU A 557 6.85 -9.45 -55.92
N ILE A 558 7.74 -8.47 -55.89
CA ILE A 558 8.16 -7.78 -54.68
C ILE A 558 7.52 -6.38 -54.63
N ILE A 559 6.77 -6.12 -53.57
CA ILE A 559 6.16 -4.81 -53.27
C ILE A 559 6.87 -4.23 -52.06
N ASP A 560 7.71 -3.22 -52.27
CA ASP A 560 8.31 -2.48 -51.15
C ASP A 560 7.35 -1.43 -50.59
N ASN A 561 7.50 -1.14 -49.31
CA ASN A 561 6.71 -0.14 -48.59
C ASN A 561 5.18 -0.35 -48.63
N ALA A 562 4.71 -1.60 -48.66
CA ALA A 562 3.28 -1.96 -48.68
C ALA A 562 2.47 -1.36 -47.49
N HIS A 563 3.15 -0.96 -46.41
CA HIS A 563 2.54 -0.22 -45.31
C HIS A 563 1.96 1.14 -45.70
N ARG A 564 2.31 1.70 -46.86
CA ARG A 564 1.72 2.94 -47.41
C ARG A 564 0.24 2.78 -47.77
N LEU A 565 -0.23 1.55 -48.02
CA LEU A 565 -1.64 1.24 -48.25
C LEU A 565 -2.49 1.22 -46.96
N ILE A 566 -1.85 1.36 -45.80
CA ILE A 566 -2.50 1.32 -44.50
C ILE A 566 -2.61 2.75 -43.96
N HIS A 567 -3.84 3.24 -43.82
CA HIS A 567 -4.14 4.56 -43.27
C HIS A 567 -4.77 4.47 -41.87
N PRO A 568 -4.46 5.40 -40.95
CA PRO A 568 -5.03 5.45 -39.61
C PRO A 568 -6.43 6.09 -39.60
N THR A 569 -7.30 5.66 -40.50
CA THR A 569 -8.70 6.12 -40.65
C THR A 569 -9.65 4.93 -40.63
N MET A 570 -10.93 5.15 -40.33
CA MET A 570 -11.94 4.09 -40.42
C MET A 570 -12.00 3.55 -41.86
N GLY A 571 -11.78 2.25 -42.04
CA GLY A 571 -11.67 1.62 -43.37
C GLY A 571 -10.29 1.75 -44.03
N GLY A 572 -9.30 2.36 -43.38
CA GLY A 572 -7.95 2.56 -43.92
C GLY A 572 -7.11 1.29 -44.13
N LEU A 573 -7.66 0.11 -43.87
CA LEU A 573 -7.07 -1.19 -44.21
C LEU A 573 -7.62 -1.79 -45.51
N ALA A 574 -8.72 -1.26 -46.04
CA ALA A 574 -9.46 -1.87 -47.14
C ALA A 574 -8.62 -2.05 -48.42
N ALA A 575 -7.74 -1.09 -48.73
CA ALA A 575 -6.83 -1.18 -49.87
C ALA A 575 -5.81 -2.32 -49.72
N PHE A 576 -5.25 -2.47 -48.51
CA PHE A 576 -4.29 -3.53 -48.22
C PHE A 576 -4.96 -4.91 -48.15
N ASP A 577 -6.18 -5.00 -47.60
CA ASP A 577 -6.96 -6.24 -47.56
C ASP A 577 -7.31 -6.72 -48.99
N ARG A 578 -7.71 -5.80 -49.88
CA ARG A 578 -7.93 -6.12 -51.31
C ARG A 578 -6.67 -6.66 -51.98
N LEU A 579 -5.51 -6.04 -51.71
CA LEU A 579 -4.23 -6.51 -52.23
C LEU A 579 -3.89 -7.93 -51.74
N ILE A 580 -4.05 -8.21 -50.43
CA ILE A 580 -3.81 -9.53 -49.86
C ILE A 580 -4.79 -10.57 -50.42
N ASP A 581 -6.08 -10.24 -50.51
CA ASP A 581 -7.10 -11.15 -50.99
C ASP A 581 -6.92 -11.45 -52.49
N CYS A 582 -6.41 -10.50 -53.26
CA CYS A 582 -5.99 -10.72 -54.64
C CYS A 582 -4.76 -11.64 -54.70
N ALA A 583 -3.68 -11.33 -53.96
CA ALA A 583 -2.47 -12.15 -53.91
C ALA A 583 -2.75 -13.60 -53.49
N ARG A 584 -3.64 -13.81 -52.51
CA ARG A 584 -4.04 -15.16 -52.07
C ARG A 584 -4.80 -15.96 -53.13
N ARG A 585 -5.62 -15.29 -53.94
CA ARG A 585 -6.37 -15.93 -55.04
C ARG A 585 -5.46 -16.28 -56.22
N HIS A 586 -4.38 -15.50 -56.41
CA HIS A 586 -3.49 -15.56 -57.56
C HIS A 586 -2.01 -15.73 -57.13
N SER A 587 -1.73 -16.82 -56.43
CA SER A 587 -0.39 -17.17 -55.93
C SER A 587 -0.03 -18.65 -56.16
N ARG A 588 -0.61 -19.30 -57.17
CA ARG A 588 -0.28 -20.69 -57.50
C ARG A 588 1.06 -20.79 -58.21
N HIS A 589 1.33 -19.85 -59.12
CA HIS A 589 2.55 -19.78 -59.93
C HIS A 589 3.33 -18.47 -59.71
N CYS A 590 2.84 -17.61 -58.80
CA CYS A 590 3.47 -16.33 -58.49
C CYS A 590 3.73 -16.20 -56.97
N ALA A 591 4.94 -15.76 -56.62
CA ALA A 591 5.35 -15.50 -55.23
C ALA A 591 5.28 -14.01 -54.92
N TRP A 592 4.33 -13.60 -54.09
CA TRP A 592 4.13 -12.22 -53.65
C TRP A 592 4.94 -11.95 -52.37
N VAL A 593 5.86 -10.99 -52.41
CA VAL A 593 6.69 -10.59 -51.27
C VAL A 593 6.43 -9.13 -50.92
N MET A 594 5.91 -8.85 -49.73
CA MET A 594 5.54 -7.50 -49.31
C MET A 594 6.41 -7.01 -48.15
N SER A 595 7.01 -5.81 -48.26
CA SER A 595 7.80 -5.22 -47.16
C SER A 595 6.98 -4.25 -46.30
N MET A 596 7.05 -4.45 -44.98
CA MET A 596 6.28 -3.68 -44.00
C MET A 596 7.07 -3.28 -42.76
N ASP A 597 6.71 -2.13 -42.21
CA ASP A 597 7.23 -1.67 -40.92
C ASP A 597 6.72 -2.55 -39.77
N ARG A 598 7.62 -2.94 -38.87
CA ARG A 598 7.31 -3.72 -37.67
C ARG A 598 6.21 -3.08 -36.82
N VAL A 599 6.14 -1.75 -36.75
CA VAL A 599 5.11 -1.04 -35.99
C VAL A 599 3.74 -1.27 -36.61
N VAL A 600 3.63 -1.12 -37.94
CA VAL A 600 2.37 -1.26 -38.69
C VAL A 600 1.91 -2.72 -38.71
N TRP A 601 2.81 -3.68 -38.89
CA TRP A 601 2.48 -5.12 -38.87
C TRP A 601 1.80 -5.56 -37.57
N ARG A 602 2.18 -4.99 -36.42
CA ARG A 602 1.55 -5.29 -35.12
C ARG A 602 0.10 -4.81 -35.05
N PHE A 603 -0.26 -3.74 -35.75
CA PHE A 603 -1.64 -3.27 -35.83
C PHE A 603 -2.49 -4.21 -36.69
N TYR A 604 -1.95 -4.70 -37.81
CA TYR A 604 -2.63 -5.69 -38.66
C TYR A 604 -2.91 -7.02 -37.91
N GLY A 605 -1.89 -7.59 -37.26
CA GLY A 605 -2.04 -8.86 -36.53
C GLY A 605 -2.98 -8.82 -35.32
N ALA A 606 -3.34 -7.63 -34.83
CA ALA A 606 -4.29 -7.47 -33.72
C ALA A 606 -5.76 -7.37 -34.19
N HIS A 607 -6.01 -7.00 -35.44
CA HIS A 607 -7.36 -6.77 -36.00
C HIS A 607 -7.82 -7.88 -36.96
N ALA A 608 -6.94 -8.80 -37.37
CA ALA A 608 -7.32 -9.90 -38.25
C ALA A 608 -8.30 -10.89 -37.59
N PRO A 609 -9.47 -11.19 -38.20
CA PRO A 609 -10.38 -12.21 -37.70
C PRO A 609 -9.68 -13.58 -37.66
N ARG A 610 -9.85 -14.29 -36.53
CA ARG A 610 -9.18 -15.56 -36.20
C ARG A 610 -9.50 -16.75 -37.13
N THR A 611 -10.31 -16.57 -38.15
CA THR A 611 -10.53 -17.56 -39.22
C THR A 611 -9.37 -17.59 -40.24
N CYS A 612 -8.39 -16.69 -40.16
CA CYS A 612 -7.41 -16.47 -41.22
C CYS A 612 -5.94 -16.74 -40.83
N CYS A 613 -5.66 -17.69 -39.92
CA CYS A 613 -4.30 -17.98 -39.45
C CYS A 613 -3.87 -19.44 -39.69
N SER A 614 -3.41 -19.72 -40.90
CA SER A 614 -2.30 -20.65 -41.15
C SER A 614 -0.98 -19.89 -41.44
N THR A 615 -0.86 -18.63 -41.01
CA THR A 615 0.35 -17.82 -41.20
C THR A 615 1.32 -18.07 -40.05
N ARG A 616 2.34 -18.92 -40.29
CA ARG A 616 3.47 -19.12 -39.39
C ARG A 616 4.31 -17.83 -39.34
N SER A 617 3.99 -16.92 -38.42
CA SER A 617 4.90 -15.83 -38.07
C SER A 617 6.02 -16.35 -37.16
N TRP A 618 7.23 -16.46 -37.70
CA TRP A 618 8.41 -16.85 -36.93
C TRP A 618 9.06 -15.62 -36.30
N CYS A 619 8.81 -15.46 -35.00
CA CYS A 619 9.63 -14.63 -34.14
C CYS A 619 10.65 -15.57 -33.47
N SER A 620 11.93 -15.38 -33.75
CA SER A 620 13.03 -16.18 -33.21
C SER A 620 12.98 -16.27 -31.68
N ARG A 621 12.55 -17.43 -31.18
CA ARG A 621 12.87 -17.94 -29.84
C ARG A 621 13.31 -19.38 -30.00
N THR A 622 14.61 -19.57 -29.81
CA THR A 622 15.29 -20.86 -29.71
C THR A 622 14.66 -21.72 -28.61
N GLY A 623 14.35 -22.99 -28.95
CA GLY A 623 13.95 -24.04 -28.00
C GLY A 623 12.91 -25.01 -28.60
N PRO A 624 13.20 -26.31 -28.75
CA PRO A 624 12.33 -27.24 -29.45
C PRO A 624 11.18 -27.67 -28.55
N LYS A 625 9.93 -27.48 -28.99
CA LYS A 625 8.78 -28.21 -28.44
C LYS A 625 8.12 -29.00 -29.55
N LYS A 626 8.22 -30.33 -29.42
CA LYS A 626 7.46 -31.33 -30.15
C LYS A 626 5.96 -30.97 -30.14
N ILE A 627 5.33 -31.06 -31.30
CA ILE A 627 3.86 -31.08 -31.43
C ILE A 627 3.53 -32.32 -32.26
N SER A 628 2.72 -33.22 -31.68
CA SER A 628 2.07 -34.33 -32.38
C SER A 628 0.77 -33.82 -33.05
N PRO A 629 0.26 -34.51 -34.08
CA PRO A 629 -0.86 -34.01 -34.87
C PRO A 629 -2.20 -34.45 -34.27
N ARG A 630 -3.20 -33.56 -34.28
CA ARG A 630 -4.61 -33.85 -34.63
C ARG A 630 -5.44 -32.56 -34.58
N CYS A 631 -6.06 -32.30 -35.73
CA CYS A 631 -7.20 -31.43 -36.08
C CYS A 631 -7.19 -29.97 -35.59
#